data_AF-I4IXL9-F1
#
_entry.id   AF-I4IXL9-F1
#
_cell.length_a   1.000
_cell.length_b   1.000
_cell.length_c   1.000
_cell.angle_alpha   90.00
_cell.angle_beta   90.00
_cell.angle_gamma   90.00
#
_symmetry.space_group_name_H-M   'P 1'
#
loop_
_entity.id
_entity.type
_entity.pdbx_description
1 polymer ?
#
loop_
_entity_poly.entity_id
_entity_poly.type
_entity_poly.pdbx_seq_one_letter_code
_entity_poly.pdbx_strand_id
1 'polypeptide(L)' 'MEIEFLADMGIYLRTVSWLREQGYDVVHLRDEGLQTLSDQ' A
#
# COMPACT_ATOMS: atom_id res chain seq x y z
N MET A 1 -12.43 -12.92 -2.66
CA MET A 1 -11.94 -11.54 -2.69
C MET A 1 -10.67 -11.53 -1.88
N GLU A 2 -9.54 -11.32 -2.53
CA GLU A 2 -8.32 -10.92 -1.82
C GLU A 2 -8.51 -9.46 -1.36
N ILE A 3 -8.03 -9.15 -0.16
CA ILE A 3 -8.12 -7.80 0.40
C ILE A 3 -6.79 -7.11 0.11
N GLU A 4 -6.84 -6.05 -0.69
CA GLU A 4 -5.71 -5.20 -1.03
C GLU A 4 -5.67 -3.97 -0.13
N PHE A 5 -4.48 -3.64 0.38
CA PHE A 5 -4.25 -2.44 1.19
C PHE A 5 -3.28 -1.49 0.49
N LEU A 6 -3.67 -0.22 0.39
CA LEU A 6 -2.79 0.86 -0.05
C LEU A 6 -1.93 1.35 1.14
N ALA A 7 -0.63 1.07 1.07
CA ALA A 7 0.30 1.38 2.15
C ALA A 7 0.60 2.87 2.32
N ASP A 8 0.34 3.69 1.30
CA ASP A 8 0.66 5.11 1.31
C ASP A 8 -0.44 6.00 1.92
N MET A 9 -1.47 5.38 2.53
CA MET A 9 -2.53 6.09 3.26
C MET A 9 -2.15 6.48 4.70
N GLY A 10 -0.88 6.80 4.94
CA GLY A 10 -0.40 7.27 6.25
C GLY A 10 -0.35 6.20 7.35
N ILE A 11 -0.29 4.92 6.98
CA ILE A 11 -0.11 3.83 7.94
C ILE A 11 1.36 3.66 8.33
N TYR A 12 1.61 3.23 9.57
CA TYR A 12 2.98 3.01 10.05
C TYR A 12 3.64 1.84 9.29
N LEU A 13 4.93 1.94 8.95
CA LEU A 13 5.65 0.88 8.21
C LEU A 13 5.59 -0.49 8.90
N ARG A 14 5.54 -0.51 10.24
CA ARG A 14 5.34 -1.74 11.01
C ARG A 14 4.01 -2.43 10.68
N THR A 15 2.95 -1.65 10.43
CA THR A 15 1.64 -2.17 10.05
C THR A 15 1.69 -2.82 8.66
N VAL A 16 2.44 -2.22 7.72
CA VAL A 16 2.68 -2.80 6.37
C VAL A 16 3.36 -4.16 6.48
N SER A 17 4.43 -4.26 7.28
CA SER A 17 5.12 -5.53 7.52
C SER A 17 4.18 -6.58 8.11
N TRP A 18 3.40 -6.21 9.13
CA TRP A 18 2.43 -7.11 9.76
C TRP A 18 1.37 -7.60 8.77
N LEU A 19 0.81 -6.73 7.92
CA LEU A 19 -0.18 -7.12 6.91
C LEU A 19 0.38 -8.13 5.90
N ARG A 20 1.62 -7.93 5.44
CA ARG A 20 2.30 -8.89 4.55
C ARG A 20 2.52 -10.24 5.23
N GLU A 21 2.92 -10.25 6.50
CA GLU A 21 3.06 -11.48 7.30
C GLU A 21 1.73 -12.24 7.46
N GLN A 22 0.59 -11.54 7.47
CA GLN A 22 -0.73 -12.16 7.48
C GLN A 22 -1.18 -12.68 6.10
N GLY A 23 -0.40 -12.46 5.04
CA GLY A 23 -0.71 -12.88 3.68
C GLY A 23 -1.66 -11.93 2.94
N TYR A 24 -1.84 -10.70 3.42
CA TYR A 24 -2.56 -9.67 2.66
C TYR A 24 -1.69 -9.10 1.55
N ASP A 25 -2.34 -8.71 0.46
CA ASP A 25 -1.69 -7.93 -0.57
C ASP A 25 -1.59 -6.47 -0.14
N VAL A 26 -0.39 -5.92 -0.21
CA VAL A 26 -0.07 -4.59 0.30
C VAL A 26 0.82 -3.86 -0.71
N VAL A 27 0.23 -2.88 -1.36
CA VAL A 27 0.82 -2.14 -2.47
C VAL A 27 1.18 -0.73 -2.02
N HIS A 28 2.40 -0.27 -2.35
CA HIS A 28 2.71 1.16 -2.32
C HIS A 28 2.39 1.77 -3.69
N LEU A 29 1.66 2.87 -3.71
CA LEU A 29 1.43 3.69 -4.90
C LEU A 29 2.75 4.04 -5.59
N ARG A 30 3.82 4.28 -4.82
CA ARG A 30 5.14 4.57 -5.41
C ARG A 30 5.74 3.41 -6.21
N ASP A 31 5.45 2.17 -5.82
CA ASP A 31 5.96 0.98 -6.50
C ASP A 31 5.24 0.82 -7.85
N GLU A 32 4.02 1.34 -7.94
CA GLU A 32 3.20 1.43 -9.16
C GLU A 32 3.42 2.74 -9.95
N GLY A 33 4.38 3.59 -9.55
CA GLY A 33 4.62 4.87 -10.21
C GLY A 33 3.56 5.95 -9.96
N LEU A 34 2.65 5.72 -9.01
CA LEU A 34 1.54 6.60 -8.61
C LEU A 34 1.87 7.50 -7.42
N GLN A 35 3.14 7.71 -7.10
CA GLN A 35 3.56 8.66 -6.05
C GLN A 35 3.18 10.12 -6.36
N THR A 36 2.80 10.38 -7.61
CA THR A 36 2.27 11.66 -8.09
C THR A 36 1.09 11.38 -9.02
N LEU A 37 0.05 12.19 -8.94
CA LEU A 37 -1.07 12.15 -9.88
C LEU A 37 -1.17 13.49 -10.60
N SER A 38 -1.70 13.47 -11.82
CA SER A 38 -2.04 14.69 -12.55
C SER A 38 -3.22 15.38 -11.86
N ASP A 39 -3.15 16.71 -11.74
CA ASP A 39 -4.26 17.54 -11.26
C ASP A 39 -5.28 17.90 -12.37
N GLN A 40 -5.05 17.45 -13.62
CA GLN A 40 -5.94 17.67 -14.77
C GLN A 40 -7.16 16.75 -14.79
#